data_AF-A0A7S0ZLG5-F1
#
_entry.id   AF-A0A7S0ZLG5-F1
#
_cell.length_a   1.000
_cell.length_b   1.000
_cell.length_c   1.000
_cell.angle_alpha   90.00
_cell.angle_beta   90.00
_cell.angle_gamma   90.00
#
_symmetry.space_group_name_H-M   'P 1'
#
loop_
_entity.id
_entity.type
_entity.pdbx_description
1 polymer ?
#
loop_
_entity_poly.entity_id
_entity_poly.type
_entity_poly.pdbx_seq_one_letter_code
_entity_poly.pdbx_strand_id
1 'polypeptide(L)'
;MQRRVKSVLNVGDGVNSLQQSRRSELSSVSSSIRKTSNAENSNDGTHHIQSSVSVLSLNTSKHLPPRPAPHDVDLKPDFIIKQIEILAKIKHENSKLTKHSLKVDEQRLLLEIQENTSEILDDPTALSLSFNGLSIIVQSSILNISEDELWHFLLLWARNKAKVQSELFALWTAAERTALKKLLQPFLAQHYLRILDISVDLFVNEIEALDLVSEFDQLFKFRFEALFAEYNDELPRYQAMSRVISDHFSEDPYDETEFLVRVRQRMEVFESDHPHLQDYEEDCRVECPAWATHVIITFDSRSALAPGADVIFYNTSTFTRSNAIGSLASFEYHVSRKVLVLQVEGEFWFEFTSSEETKFGRQWGYRFTCVPIRSSVVA
;
A
#
# COMPACT_ATOMS: atom_id res chain seq x y z
N MET A 1 54.16 25.13 -15.83
CA MET A 1 54.36 23.89 -16.61
C MET A 1 52.98 23.24 -16.80
N GLN A 2 52.09 23.74 -17.67
CA GLN A 2 51.99 23.45 -19.11
C GLN A 2 52.41 22.04 -19.54
N ARG A 3 51.42 21.18 -19.83
CA ARG A 3 51.36 20.38 -21.07
C ARG A 3 49.90 20.11 -21.44
N ARG A 4 49.50 20.79 -22.53
CA ARG A 4 48.39 20.43 -23.43
C ARG A 4 48.85 19.27 -24.31
N VAL A 5 47.93 18.38 -24.67
CA VAL A 5 47.87 17.82 -26.03
C VAL A 5 46.41 17.90 -26.50
N LYS A 6 46.24 18.48 -27.69
CA LYS A 6 44.98 18.66 -28.43
C LYS A 6 44.89 17.62 -29.55
N SER A 7 43.64 17.20 -29.84
CA SER A 7 43.03 16.94 -31.17
C SER A 7 43.54 15.74 -31.99
N VAL A 8 42.77 15.02 -32.82
CA VAL A 8 41.75 15.41 -33.83
C VAL A 8 40.79 14.22 -34.13
N LEU A 9 39.60 14.60 -34.65
CA LEU A 9 38.38 13.90 -35.10
C LEU A 9 38.51 12.86 -36.25
N ASN A 10 37.56 11.91 -36.29
CA ASN A 10 36.57 11.62 -37.38
C ASN A 10 35.72 10.39 -36.98
N VAL A 11 34.40 10.47 -36.73
CA VAL A 11 33.21 10.54 -37.65
C VAL A 11 33.08 9.33 -38.59
N GLY A 12 31.98 8.58 -38.42
CA GLY A 12 31.46 7.63 -39.43
C GLY A 12 30.55 6.53 -38.87
N ASP A 13 29.25 6.83 -38.78
CA ASP A 13 28.05 6.01 -39.07
C ASP A 13 27.93 4.52 -38.67
N GLY A 14 26.79 4.19 -38.05
CA GLY A 14 26.36 2.79 -37.87
C GLY A 14 25.09 2.63 -37.02
N VAL A 15 23.95 3.12 -37.52
CA VAL A 15 22.60 2.95 -36.96
C VAL A 15 21.97 1.65 -37.48
N ASN A 16 21.17 0.99 -36.63
CA ASN A 16 20.22 -0.12 -36.91
C ASN A 16 20.76 -1.54 -37.09
N SER A 17 20.73 -2.35 -36.02
CA SER A 17 20.21 -3.72 -36.06
C SER A 17 20.18 -4.32 -34.65
N LEU A 18 18.99 -4.53 -34.06
CA LEU A 18 18.65 -5.60 -33.09
C LEU A 18 17.28 -5.31 -32.43
N GLN A 19 16.26 -5.15 -33.26
CA GLN A 19 14.86 -5.33 -32.86
C GLN A 19 14.13 -5.99 -34.02
N GLN A 20 14.27 -7.31 -34.14
CA GLN A 20 13.39 -8.19 -34.92
C GLN A 20 13.87 -9.64 -34.76
N SER A 21 13.50 -10.27 -33.65
CA SER A 21 13.40 -11.72 -33.61
C SER A 21 12.55 -12.13 -32.43
N ARG A 22 11.61 -13.04 -32.69
CA ARG A 22 10.62 -13.63 -31.76
C ARG A 22 9.26 -12.93 -31.68
N ARG A 23 8.64 -12.78 -32.86
CA ARG A 23 7.18 -12.96 -33.04
C ARG A 23 6.96 -13.87 -34.25
N SER A 24 6.79 -15.16 -34.00
CA SER A 24 6.03 -16.09 -34.84
C SER A 24 6.21 -17.49 -34.28
N GLU A 25 5.18 -18.04 -33.63
CA GLU A 25 4.71 -19.41 -33.82
C GLU A 25 3.52 -19.67 -32.89
N LEU A 26 2.32 -19.40 -33.43
CA LEU A 26 1.07 -20.02 -33.03
C LEU A 26 0.48 -20.64 -34.29
N SER A 27 0.33 -21.95 -34.33
CA SER A 27 -0.95 -22.65 -34.64
C SER A 27 -0.75 -24.09 -35.14
N SER A 28 -1.75 -24.92 -34.78
CA SER A 28 -2.02 -26.32 -35.17
C SER A 28 -1.20 -27.39 -34.41
N VAL A 29 -1.77 -28.42 -33.78
CA VAL A 29 -2.82 -29.35 -34.25
C VAL A 29 -3.65 -29.94 -33.07
N SER A 30 -4.90 -30.26 -33.38
CA SER A 30 -5.98 -30.77 -32.52
C SER A 30 -5.92 -32.25 -32.11
N SER A 31 -6.56 -32.53 -30.96
CA SER A 31 -7.37 -33.70 -30.56
C SER A 31 -6.87 -35.14 -30.79
N SER A 32 -6.80 -35.93 -29.71
CA SER A 32 -7.40 -37.28 -29.67
C SER A 32 -7.63 -37.79 -28.26
N ILE A 33 -8.85 -38.32 -28.09
CA ILE A 33 -9.42 -39.04 -26.96
C ILE A 33 -8.76 -40.43 -26.84
N ARG A 34 -8.47 -40.90 -25.61
CA ARG A 34 -8.53 -42.33 -25.26
C ARG A 34 -8.77 -42.54 -23.77
N LYS A 35 -9.84 -43.28 -23.47
CA LYS A 35 -10.14 -43.94 -22.19
C LYS A 35 -9.38 -45.25 -22.07
N THR A 36 -9.00 -45.59 -20.84
CA THR A 36 -8.83 -46.90 -20.16
C THR A 36 -7.72 -46.74 -19.13
N SER A 37 -7.67 -47.27 -17.91
CA SER A 37 -8.56 -47.97 -16.98
C SER A 37 -7.66 -48.32 -15.78
N ASN A 38 -8.18 -48.23 -14.56
CA ASN A 38 -7.77 -48.87 -13.30
C ASN A 38 -6.31 -49.35 -13.11
N ALA A 39 -5.67 -48.83 -12.06
CA ALA A 39 -4.97 -49.67 -11.09
C ALA A 39 -4.96 -48.99 -9.71
N GLU A 40 -5.47 -49.71 -8.73
CA GLU A 40 -5.37 -49.43 -7.30
C GLU A 40 -3.89 -49.37 -6.89
N ASN A 41 -3.53 -48.44 -6.02
CA ASN A 41 -2.71 -48.79 -4.85
C ASN A 41 -2.73 -47.68 -3.79
N SER A 42 -3.00 -48.17 -2.58
CA SER A 42 -2.96 -47.56 -1.27
C SER A 42 -1.56 -47.09 -0.84
N ASN A 43 -1.50 -45.93 -0.18
CA ASN A 43 -0.77 -45.64 1.07
C ASN A 43 -0.66 -44.11 1.17
N ASP A 44 -1.43 -43.45 2.02
CA ASP A 44 -1.27 -43.33 3.48
C ASP A 44 0.01 -42.56 3.86
N GLY A 45 -0.18 -41.34 4.35
CA GLY A 45 0.89 -40.37 4.62
C GLY A 45 0.39 -38.92 4.74
N THR A 46 -0.71 -38.69 5.45
CA THR A 46 -1.24 -37.34 5.72
C THR A 46 -0.40 -36.67 6.82
N HIS A 47 0.57 -35.83 6.44
CA HIS A 47 1.15 -34.84 7.34
C HIS A 47 0.22 -33.63 7.41
N HIS A 48 -0.63 -33.58 8.43
CA HIS A 48 -1.35 -32.36 8.80
C HIS A 48 -0.34 -31.31 9.29
N ILE A 49 -0.11 -30.28 8.49
CA ILE A 49 0.47 -29.02 8.97
C ILE A 49 -0.69 -28.22 9.55
N GLN A 50 -0.80 -28.20 10.89
CA GLN A 50 -1.69 -27.28 11.59
C GLN A 50 -1.10 -25.87 11.49
N SER A 51 -1.68 -25.02 10.64
CA SER A 51 -1.52 -23.57 10.73
C SER A 51 -2.23 -23.09 12.00
N SER A 52 -1.46 -22.72 13.00
CA SER A 52 -1.95 -22.18 14.27
C SER A 52 -2.56 -20.78 14.07
N VAL A 53 -3.88 -20.68 14.16
CA VAL A 53 -4.60 -19.40 14.30
C VAL A 53 -4.58 -19.01 15.78
N SER A 54 -3.84 -17.95 16.11
CA SER A 54 -3.79 -17.41 17.47
C SER A 54 -4.99 -16.48 17.71
N VAL A 55 -6.05 -16.98 18.34
CA VAL A 55 -7.17 -16.15 18.84
C VAL A 55 -6.84 -15.71 20.26
N LEU A 56 -6.43 -14.46 20.44
CA LEU A 56 -6.21 -13.87 21.77
C LEU A 56 -7.56 -13.56 22.43
N SER A 57 -8.04 -14.44 23.32
CA SER A 57 -9.26 -14.20 24.10
C SER A 57 -8.96 -13.40 25.36
N LEU A 58 -9.58 -12.22 25.54
CA LEU A 58 -9.60 -11.50 26.82
C LEU A 58 -11.04 -11.46 27.34
N ASN A 59 -11.30 -12.30 28.35
CA ASN A 59 -12.61 -12.47 28.97
C ASN A 59 -12.98 -11.26 29.86
N THR A 60 -13.92 -10.43 29.43
CA THR A 60 -14.78 -9.67 30.35
C THR A 60 -16.17 -9.44 29.76
N SER A 61 -17.17 -10.14 30.30
CA SER A 61 -18.59 -9.91 30.05
C SER A 61 -19.13 -8.84 31.02
N LYS A 62 -19.56 -7.69 30.50
CA LYS A 62 -20.55 -6.80 31.15
C LYS A 62 -21.38 -6.07 30.10
N HIS A 63 -22.69 -6.01 30.36
CA HIS A 63 -23.74 -5.27 29.64
C HIS A 63 -23.26 -3.94 29.06
N LEU A 64 -23.37 -3.78 27.73
CA LEU A 64 -23.11 -2.52 27.03
C LEU A 64 -24.41 -1.68 26.88
N PRO A 65 -24.33 -0.36 27.08
CA PRO A 65 -25.42 0.58 26.83
C PRO A 65 -25.75 0.72 25.33
N PRO A 66 -26.90 1.32 24.97
CA PRO A 66 -27.34 1.40 23.58
C PRO A 66 -26.38 2.23 22.70
N ARG A 67 -26.17 1.70 21.50
CA ARG A 67 -25.26 2.14 20.44
C ARG A 67 -25.56 3.60 20.01
N PRO A 68 -24.59 4.51 19.94
CA PRO A 68 -24.77 5.76 19.20
C PRO A 68 -24.96 5.45 17.70
N ALA A 69 -25.82 6.22 17.03
CA ALA A 69 -26.10 6.06 15.60
C ALA A 69 -24.82 6.35 14.78
N PRO A 70 -24.52 5.55 13.75
CA PRO A 70 -23.39 5.82 12.86
C PRO A 70 -23.76 7.02 11.96
N HIS A 71 -23.06 8.14 12.18
CA HIS A 71 -23.13 9.33 11.35
C HIS A 71 -21.81 9.49 10.60
N ASP A 72 -21.62 8.68 9.56
CA ASP A 72 -20.55 8.85 8.58
C ASP A 72 -21.20 9.08 7.21
N VAL A 73 -21.40 10.36 6.90
CA VAL A 73 -21.59 10.85 5.54
C VAL A 73 -20.18 10.94 4.96
N ASP A 74 -19.91 10.28 3.83
CA ASP A 74 -18.63 10.39 3.15
C ASP A 74 -18.27 11.87 3.02
N LEU A 75 -17.20 12.26 3.70
CA LEU A 75 -16.80 13.65 3.74
C LEU A 75 -16.20 13.98 2.38
N LYS A 76 -16.76 14.99 1.72
CA LYS A 76 -16.21 15.45 0.44
C LYS A 76 -14.72 15.81 0.60
N PRO A 77 -13.86 15.48 -0.38
CA PRO A 77 -12.43 15.80 -0.32
C PRO A 77 -12.14 17.26 0.03
N ASP A 78 -12.88 18.21 -0.56
CA ASP A 78 -12.73 19.64 -0.28
C ASP A 78 -12.99 20.02 1.19
N PHE A 79 -13.88 19.30 1.87
CA PHE A 79 -14.15 19.47 3.29
C PHE A 79 -13.00 18.91 4.12
N ILE A 80 -12.50 17.72 3.80
CA ILE A 80 -11.35 17.10 4.48
C ILE A 80 -10.12 18.02 4.37
N ILE A 81 -9.83 18.53 3.18
CA ILE A 81 -8.73 19.49 2.91
C ILE A 81 -8.84 20.73 3.80
N LYS A 82 -10.04 21.29 3.96
CA LYS A 82 -10.26 22.43 4.87
C LYS A 82 -9.98 22.05 6.33
N GLN A 83 -10.36 20.86 6.78
CA GLN A 83 -10.07 20.39 8.14
C GLN A 83 -8.56 20.17 8.36
N ILE A 84 -7.85 19.65 7.37
CA ILE A 84 -6.39 19.51 7.39
C ILE A 84 -5.72 20.87 7.60
N GLU A 85 -6.13 21.89 6.85
CA GLU A 85 -5.60 23.25 6.99
C GLU A 85 -5.89 23.87 8.37
N ILE A 86 -7.07 23.61 8.93
CA ILE A 86 -7.41 24.06 10.29
C ILE A 86 -6.50 23.38 11.31
N LEU A 87 -6.34 22.05 11.22
CA LEU A 87 -5.46 21.29 12.11
C LEU A 87 -4.00 21.75 12.00
N ALA A 88 -3.53 21.99 10.78
CA ALA A 88 -2.18 22.49 10.52
C ALA A 88 -1.92 23.85 11.18
N LYS A 89 -2.88 24.77 11.10
CA LYS A 89 -2.80 26.07 11.77
C LYS A 89 -2.77 25.92 13.29
N ILE A 90 -3.64 25.08 13.84
CA ILE A 90 -3.69 24.81 15.29
C ILE A 90 -2.35 24.25 15.79
N LYS A 91 -1.77 23.26 15.09
CA LYS A 91 -0.49 22.65 15.47
C LYS A 91 0.69 23.61 15.33
N HIS A 92 0.70 24.45 14.29
CA HIS A 92 1.79 25.40 14.05
C HIS A 92 1.77 26.58 15.04
N GLU A 93 0.58 27.06 15.42
CA GLU A 93 0.43 28.24 16.27
C GLU A 93 0.54 27.97 17.79
N ASN A 94 0.82 26.72 18.21
CA ASN A 94 1.15 26.28 19.58
C ASN A 94 1.07 27.39 20.67
N SER A 95 -0.08 27.51 21.38
CA SER A 95 -0.19 27.81 22.84
C SER A 95 -1.21 28.86 23.35
N LYS A 96 -1.94 29.68 22.59
CA LYS A 96 -2.82 30.72 23.24
C LYS A 96 -4.22 30.96 22.70
N LEU A 97 -4.59 30.43 21.54
CA LEU A 97 -5.90 30.68 20.95
C LEU A 97 -6.56 29.37 20.59
N THR A 98 -7.50 28.91 21.42
CA THR A 98 -8.92 28.73 21.04
C THR A 98 -9.65 27.82 22.04
N LYS A 99 -10.38 28.44 22.97
CA LYS A 99 -11.49 27.79 23.69
C LYS A 99 -12.80 27.77 22.88
N HIS A 100 -12.80 28.25 21.63
CA HIS A 100 -14.06 28.49 20.90
C HIS A 100 -14.10 28.26 19.38
N SER A 101 -13.14 27.58 18.75
CA SER A 101 -13.24 27.30 17.31
C SER A 101 -13.08 25.80 17.04
N LEU A 102 -14.05 25.24 16.31
CA LEU A 102 -14.09 23.90 15.69
C LEU A 102 -13.27 22.82 16.42
N LYS A 103 -13.95 21.99 17.21
CA LYS A 103 -13.38 20.71 17.66
C LYS A 103 -13.18 19.84 16.42
N VAL A 104 -12.01 19.95 15.79
CA VAL A 104 -11.54 18.96 14.85
C VAL A 104 -11.29 17.70 15.67
N ASP A 105 -12.03 16.64 15.38
CA ASP A 105 -11.69 15.32 15.89
C ASP A 105 -10.46 14.82 15.12
N GLU A 106 -9.28 15.04 15.69
CA GLU A 106 -8.00 14.72 15.06
C GLU A 106 -7.91 13.23 14.71
N GLN A 107 -8.39 12.33 15.58
CA GLN A 107 -8.32 10.89 15.33
C GLN A 107 -9.18 10.50 14.15
N ARG A 108 -10.41 11.05 14.09
CA ARG A 108 -11.29 10.84 12.94
C ARG A 108 -10.68 11.41 11.66
N LEU A 109 -10.16 12.64 11.69
CA LEU A 109 -9.57 13.26 10.51
C LEU A 109 -8.36 12.47 10.00
N LEU A 110 -7.51 11.95 10.88
CA LEU A 110 -6.38 11.11 10.49
C LEU A 110 -6.84 9.82 9.81
N LEU A 111 -7.91 9.18 10.31
CA LEU A 111 -8.49 8.00 9.66
C LEU A 111 -9.01 8.33 8.25
N GLU A 112 -9.73 9.44 8.10
CA GLU A 112 -10.24 9.91 6.79
C GLU A 112 -9.10 10.21 5.81
N ILE A 113 -7.99 10.78 6.29
CA ILE A 113 -6.78 10.99 5.48
C ILE A 113 -6.18 9.65 5.05
N GLN A 114 -6.08 8.69 5.97
CA GLN A 114 -5.50 7.37 5.72
C GLN A 114 -6.30 6.58 4.68
N GLU A 115 -7.63 6.55 4.80
CA GLU A 115 -8.52 5.80 3.92
C GLU A 115 -8.68 6.45 2.55
N ASN A 116 -8.77 7.79 2.49
CA ASN A 116 -9.16 8.52 1.27
C ASN A 116 -8.02 9.37 0.69
N THR A 117 -6.75 9.01 0.95
CA THR A 117 -5.61 9.84 0.51
C THR A 117 -5.63 10.11 -0.99
N SER A 118 -5.92 9.08 -1.82
CA SER A 118 -5.97 9.23 -3.29
C SER A 118 -6.98 10.30 -3.69
N GLU A 119 -8.22 10.18 -3.22
CA GLU A 119 -9.30 11.12 -3.53
C GLU A 119 -9.00 12.55 -3.04
N ILE A 120 -8.36 12.66 -1.87
CA ILE A 120 -7.91 13.94 -1.33
C ILE A 120 -6.88 14.58 -2.24
N LEU A 121 -5.90 13.84 -2.73
CA LEU A 121 -4.83 14.38 -3.58
C LEU A 121 -5.28 14.65 -5.03
N ASP A 122 -6.27 13.90 -5.52
CA ASP A 122 -6.87 14.11 -6.83
C ASP A 122 -7.78 15.35 -6.89
N ASP A 123 -8.28 15.81 -5.75
CA ASP A 123 -9.08 17.03 -5.68
C ASP A 123 -8.21 18.27 -6.02
N PRO A 124 -8.61 19.12 -6.99
CA PRO A 124 -7.83 20.30 -7.38
C PRO A 124 -7.53 21.28 -6.23
N THR A 125 -8.37 21.30 -5.19
CA THR A 125 -8.15 22.15 -4.02
C THR A 125 -6.97 21.69 -3.18
N ALA A 126 -6.49 20.45 -3.32
CA ALA A 126 -5.33 19.93 -2.61
C ALA A 126 -4.03 20.68 -2.99
N LEU A 127 -3.93 21.20 -4.21
CA LEU A 127 -2.80 22.04 -4.63
C LEU A 127 -2.74 23.38 -3.86
N SER A 128 -3.83 23.76 -3.18
CA SER A 128 -3.87 24.94 -2.33
C SER A 128 -3.29 24.71 -0.94
N LEU A 129 -3.12 23.45 -0.51
CA LEU A 129 -2.58 23.08 0.80
C LEU A 129 -1.28 23.81 1.11
N SER A 130 -1.13 24.20 2.37
CA SER A 130 0.08 24.73 2.96
C SER A 130 1.11 23.61 3.18
N PHE A 131 2.38 23.98 3.37
CA PHE A 131 3.42 23.01 3.74
C PHE A 131 3.04 22.21 4.99
N ASN A 132 2.47 22.87 6.02
CA ASN A 132 2.06 22.20 7.25
C ASN A 132 0.86 21.27 7.04
N GLY A 133 -0.10 21.66 6.20
CA GLY A 133 -1.23 20.82 5.84
C GLY A 133 -0.79 19.55 5.12
N LEU A 134 0.08 19.69 4.12
CA LEU A 134 0.69 18.56 3.45
C LEU A 134 1.53 17.69 4.41
N SER A 135 2.30 18.32 5.30
CA SER A 135 3.12 17.58 6.26
C SER A 135 2.30 16.63 7.13
N ILE A 136 1.06 16.98 7.49
CA ILE A 136 0.16 16.07 8.22
C ILE A 136 -0.12 14.80 7.40
N ILE A 137 -0.34 14.93 6.09
CA ILE A 137 -0.58 13.79 5.19
C ILE A 137 0.70 12.96 5.06
N VAL A 138 1.81 13.59 4.63
CA VAL A 138 3.07 12.88 4.34
C VAL A 138 3.65 12.22 5.60
N GLN A 139 3.43 12.76 6.80
CA GLN A 139 3.88 12.16 8.06
C GLN A 139 3.09 10.91 8.48
N SER A 140 1.87 10.70 7.96
CA SER A 140 1.04 9.56 8.38
C SER A 140 1.72 8.24 8.04
N SER A 141 2.00 7.38 9.02
CA SER A 141 2.67 6.09 8.78
C SER A 141 1.87 5.15 7.87
N ILE A 142 0.57 5.39 7.74
CA ILE A 142 -0.37 4.62 6.94
C ILE A 142 -1.01 5.56 5.91
N LEU A 143 -1.09 5.17 4.63
CA LEU A 143 -1.83 5.88 3.58
C LEU A 143 -2.37 4.90 2.53
N ASN A 144 -3.43 5.29 1.83
CA ASN A 144 -4.05 4.51 0.76
C ASN A 144 -3.22 4.46 -0.55
N ILE A 145 -2.30 5.40 -0.73
CA ILE A 145 -1.53 5.58 -1.97
C ILE A 145 -0.10 5.03 -1.88
N SER A 146 0.52 4.80 -3.03
CA SER A 146 1.95 4.52 -3.15
C SER A 146 2.82 5.76 -2.89
N GLU A 147 4.09 5.56 -2.55
CA GLU A 147 5.05 6.67 -2.46
C GLU A 147 5.29 7.36 -3.79
N ASP A 148 5.20 6.63 -4.91
CA ASP A 148 5.35 7.19 -6.27
C ASP A 148 4.22 8.18 -6.58
N GLU A 149 2.97 7.81 -6.29
CA GLU A 149 1.80 8.71 -6.42
C GLU A 149 1.92 9.92 -5.49
N LEU A 150 2.33 9.70 -4.24
CA LEU A 150 2.56 10.77 -3.28
C LEU A 150 3.64 11.74 -3.77
N TRP A 151 4.75 11.23 -4.31
CA TRP A 151 5.81 12.03 -4.90
C TRP A 151 5.32 12.86 -6.08
N HIS A 152 4.60 12.27 -7.04
CA HIS A 152 4.06 13.01 -8.18
C HIS A 152 3.14 14.15 -7.75
N PHE A 153 2.30 13.91 -6.73
CA PHE A 153 1.48 14.97 -6.14
C PHE A 153 2.35 16.06 -5.50
N LEU A 154 3.37 15.71 -4.71
CA LEU A 154 4.29 16.69 -4.10
C LEU A 154 4.98 17.55 -5.15
N LEU A 155 5.44 16.92 -6.24
CA LEU A 155 6.07 17.62 -7.34
C LEU A 155 5.09 18.59 -8.02
N LEU A 156 3.86 18.15 -8.29
CA LEU A 156 2.81 18.99 -8.86
C LEU A 156 2.47 20.17 -7.94
N TRP A 157 2.33 19.92 -6.64
CA TRP A 157 2.12 20.94 -5.62
C TRP A 157 3.27 21.96 -5.61
N ALA A 158 4.52 21.49 -5.60
CA ALA A 158 5.70 22.35 -5.56
C ALA A 158 5.80 23.21 -6.82
N ARG A 159 5.51 22.64 -8.00
CA ARG A 159 5.43 23.37 -9.26
C ARG A 159 4.37 24.47 -9.22
N ASN A 160 3.18 24.16 -8.71
CA ASN A 160 2.11 25.14 -8.55
C ASN A 160 2.52 26.29 -7.60
N LYS A 161 3.14 25.99 -6.45
CA LYS A 161 3.62 27.01 -5.50
C LYS A 161 4.76 27.86 -6.07
N ALA A 162 5.68 27.25 -6.81
CA ALA A 162 6.79 27.94 -7.48
C ALA A 162 6.39 28.62 -8.80
N LYS A 163 5.13 28.43 -9.26
CA LYS A 163 4.56 28.95 -10.52
C LYS A 163 5.30 28.48 -11.78
N VAL A 164 5.87 27.28 -11.75
CA VAL A 164 6.58 26.68 -12.88
C VAL A 164 5.57 26.16 -13.90
N GLN A 165 5.59 26.73 -15.10
CA GLN A 165 4.60 26.42 -16.14
C GLN A 165 4.92 25.13 -16.90
N SER A 166 6.20 24.82 -17.11
CA SER A 166 6.59 23.65 -17.91
C SER A 166 6.48 22.35 -17.11
N GLU A 167 5.97 21.30 -17.74
CA GLU A 167 5.97 19.92 -17.22
C GLU A 167 7.32 19.22 -17.44
N LEU A 168 8.12 19.71 -18.39
CA LEU A 168 9.37 19.07 -18.76
C LEU A 168 10.53 19.62 -17.93
N PHE A 169 11.12 18.76 -17.09
CA PHE A 169 12.30 19.08 -16.26
C PHE A 169 13.46 19.73 -17.03
N ALA A 170 13.68 19.30 -18.28
CA ALA A 170 14.72 19.83 -19.14
C ALA A 170 14.55 21.33 -19.47
N LEU A 171 13.32 21.84 -19.39
CA LEU A 171 12.99 23.23 -19.70
C LEU A 171 13.02 24.15 -18.47
N TRP A 172 13.22 23.61 -17.28
CA TRP A 172 13.25 24.41 -16.05
C TRP A 172 14.55 25.19 -15.92
N THR A 173 14.41 26.48 -15.63
CA THR A 173 15.52 27.37 -15.31
C THR A 173 16.17 27.00 -13.98
N ALA A 174 17.41 27.43 -13.76
CA ALA A 174 18.10 27.21 -12.49
C ALA A 174 17.36 27.82 -11.28
N ALA A 175 16.68 28.96 -11.48
CA ALA A 175 15.88 29.61 -10.44
C ALA A 175 14.64 28.77 -10.06
N GLU A 176 13.94 28.22 -11.06
CA GLU A 176 12.79 27.35 -10.84
C GLU A 176 13.21 26.06 -10.11
N ARG A 177 14.30 25.42 -10.55
CA ARG A 177 14.86 24.24 -9.88
C ARG A 177 15.20 24.51 -8.41
N THR A 178 15.83 25.65 -8.14
CA THR A 178 16.18 26.07 -6.77
C THR A 178 14.92 26.30 -5.91
N ALA A 179 13.88 26.91 -6.49
CA ALA A 179 12.62 27.15 -5.79
C ALA A 179 11.89 25.83 -5.46
N LEU A 180 11.84 24.89 -6.40
CA LEU A 180 11.27 23.55 -6.16
C LEU A 180 12.05 22.79 -5.09
N LYS A 181 13.39 22.77 -5.20
CA LYS A 181 14.26 22.13 -4.21
C LYS A 181 13.96 22.64 -2.81
N LYS A 182 13.84 23.95 -2.63
CA LYS A 182 13.50 24.56 -1.33
C LYS A 182 12.13 24.10 -0.78
N LEU A 183 11.16 23.84 -1.65
CA LEU A 183 9.81 23.39 -1.25
C LEU A 183 9.75 21.90 -0.94
N LEU A 184 10.49 21.07 -1.70
CA LEU A 184 10.44 19.61 -1.62
C LEU A 184 11.41 19.02 -0.59
N GLN A 185 12.60 19.62 -0.44
CA GLN A 185 13.66 19.11 0.42
C GLN A 185 13.21 18.83 1.87
N PRO A 186 12.34 19.61 2.53
CA PRO A 186 11.90 19.30 3.88
C PRO A 186 11.15 17.97 4.02
N PHE A 187 10.41 17.53 2.99
CA PHE A 187 9.69 16.25 3.02
C PHE A 187 10.65 15.04 2.94
N LEU A 188 11.77 15.19 2.23
CA LEU A 188 12.79 14.16 2.11
C LEU A 188 13.75 14.14 3.30
N ALA A 189 14.22 15.32 3.72
CA ALA A 189 15.21 15.46 4.79
C ALA A 189 14.68 15.02 6.17
N GLN A 190 13.37 15.06 6.39
CA GLN A 190 12.72 14.59 7.61
C GLN A 190 12.23 13.14 7.49
N HIS A 191 12.65 12.45 6.42
CA HIS A 191 12.21 11.11 6.05
C HIS A 191 10.69 10.97 5.91
N TYR A 192 9.94 12.06 5.72
CA TYR A 192 8.48 11.96 5.59
C TYR A 192 8.10 11.18 4.34
N LEU A 193 8.85 11.35 3.26
CA LEU A 193 8.81 10.49 2.09
C LEU A 193 9.69 9.25 2.31
N ARG A 194 9.15 8.06 2.05
CA ARG A 194 9.78 6.77 2.34
C ARG A 194 10.57 6.30 1.12
N ILE A 195 11.81 6.75 0.99
CA ILE A 195 12.63 6.53 -0.22
C ILE A 195 12.80 5.05 -0.62
N LEU A 196 12.66 4.11 0.33
CA LEU A 196 12.75 2.69 0.02
C LEU A 196 11.54 2.18 -0.78
N ASP A 197 10.36 2.75 -0.58
CA ASP A 197 9.13 2.37 -1.29
C ASP A 197 8.94 3.12 -2.61
N ILE A 198 9.82 4.06 -2.95
CA ILE A 198 9.83 4.76 -4.23
C ILE A 198 10.49 3.87 -5.29
N SER A 199 9.91 3.77 -6.48
CA SER A 199 10.53 3.01 -7.57
C SER A 199 11.91 3.56 -7.96
N VAL A 200 12.84 2.67 -8.32
CA VAL A 200 14.21 3.06 -8.69
C VAL A 200 14.21 4.03 -9.88
N ASP A 201 13.35 3.78 -10.87
CA ASP A 201 13.22 4.63 -12.05
C ASP A 201 12.79 6.06 -11.68
N LEU A 202 11.77 6.20 -10.83
CA LEU A 202 11.32 7.52 -10.37
C LEU A 202 12.40 8.21 -9.52
N PHE A 203 13.03 7.45 -8.61
CA PHE A 203 14.08 7.97 -7.75
C PHE A 203 15.25 8.58 -8.56
N VAL A 204 15.78 7.83 -9.53
CA VAL A 204 16.91 8.28 -10.37
C VAL A 204 16.51 9.44 -11.27
N ASN A 205 15.37 9.33 -11.96
CA ASN A 205 14.99 10.29 -12.98
C ASN A 205 14.47 11.61 -12.42
N GLU A 206 13.91 11.63 -11.20
CA GLU A 206 13.27 12.81 -10.64
C GLU A 206 13.90 13.29 -9.33
N ILE A 207 14.09 12.40 -8.35
CA ILE A 207 14.52 12.80 -6.99
C ILE A 207 16.03 13.09 -6.96
N GLU A 208 16.83 12.15 -7.46
CA GLU A 208 18.29 12.27 -7.56
C GLU A 208 18.67 13.37 -8.55
N ALA A 209 18.01 13.44 -9.71
CA ALA A 209 18.25 14.46 -10.73
C ALA A 209 18.01 15.90 -10.24
N LEU A 210 17.17 16.08 -9.22
CA LEU A 210 16.93 17.36 -8.55
C LEU A 210 17.88 17.64 -7.37
N ASP A 211 18.79 16.72 -7.06
CA ASP A 211 19.75 16.82 -5.96
C ASP A 211 19.05 17.07 -4.62
N LEU A 212 17.95 16.35 -4.35
CA LEU A 212 17.12 16.56 -3.15
C LEU A 212 17.54 15.70 -1.95
N VAL A 213 18.28 14.63 -2.21
CA VAL A 213 18.67 13.60 -1.24
C VAL A 213 20.17 13.61 -1.03
N SER A 214 20.61 13.27 0.19
CA SER A 214 22.04 13.19 0.49
C SER A 214 22.70 12.02 -0.25
N GLU A 215 24.02 12.11 -0.47
CA GLU A 215 24.80 10.99 -1.04
C GLU A 215 24.62 9.70 -0.21
N PHE A 216 24.49 9.83 1.12
CA PHE A 216 24.22 8.70 2.01
C PHE A 216 22.87 8.04 1.69
N ASP A 217 21.79 8.82 1.53
CA ASP A 217 20.46 8.28 1.21
C ASP A 217 20.43 7.62 -0.17
N GLN A 218 21.15 8.18 -1.15
CA GLN A 218 21.29 7.60 -2.49
C GLN A 218 22.00 6.24 -2.43
N LEU A 219 23.17 6.18 -1.78
CA LEU A 219 23.92 4.94 -1.61
C LEU A 219 23.10 3.89 -0.85
N PHE A 220 22.36 4.33 0.17
CA PHE A 220 21.49 3.46 0.93
C PHE A 220 20.36 2.87 0.06
N LYS A 221 19.66 3.70 -0.74
CA LYS A 221 18.63 3.25 -1.67
C LYS A 221 19.19 2.24 -2.68
N PHE A 222 20.31 2.54 -3.34
CA PHE A 222 20.89 1.64 -4.32
C PHE A 222 21.41 0.33 -3.72
N ARG A 223 22.00 0.39 -2.52
CA ARG A 223 22.42 -0.81 -1.80
C ARG A 223 21.23 -1.70 -1.49
N PHE A 224 20.14 -1.12 -0.98
CA PHE A 224 18.91 -1.85 -0.68
C PHE A 224 18.36 -2.57 -1.93
N GLU A 225 18.27 -1.87 -3.05
CA GLU A 225 17.77 -2.41 -4.31
C GLU A 225 18.66 -3.51 -4.89
N ALA A 226 19.99 -3.33 -4.81
CA ALA A 226 20.94 -4.34 -5.27
C ALA A 226 20.85 -5.63 -4.44
N LEU A 227 20.79 -5.51 -3.11
CA LEU A 227 20.62 -6.66 -2.22
C LEU A 227 19.28 -7.35 -2.46
N PHE A 228 18.22 -6.58 -2.64
CA PHE A 228 16.90 -7.13 -2.92
C PHE A 228 16.87 -7.89 -4.25
N ALA A 229 17.50 -7.35 -5.31
CA ALA A 229 17.61 -8.03 -6.60
C ALA A 229 18.41 -9.34 -6.50
N GLU A 230 19.53 -9.34 -5.77
CA GLU A 230 20.35 -10.53 -5.55
C GLU A 230 19.55 -11.67 -4.91
N TYR A 231 18.80 -11.40 -3.83
CA TYR A 231 17.98 -12.43 -3.20
C TYR A 231 16.74 -12.81 -4.01
N ASN A 232 16.17 -11.88 -4.78
CA ASN A 232 14.97 -12.13 -5.57
C ASN A 232 15.23 -13.02 -6.79
N ASP A 233 16.48 -13.13 -7.25
CA ASP A 233 16.87 -14.13 -8.26
C ASP A 233 16.87 -15.57 -7.69
N GLU A 234 17.03 -15.71 -6.38
CA GLU A 234 17.11 -17.02 -5.69
C GLU A 234 15.81 -17.42 -4.98
N LEU A 235 15.03 -16.45 -4.52
CA LEU A 235 13.91 -16.65 -3.60
C LEU A 235 12.65 -15.90 -4.06
N PRO A 236 11.45 -16.38 -3.67
CA PRO A 236 10.23 -15.58 -3.81
C PRO A 236 10.38 -14.19 -3.18
N ARG A 237 9.75 -13.19 -3.79
CA ARG A 237 9.89 -11.76 -3.46
C ARG A 237 9.82 -11.44 -1.96
N TYR A 238 8.85 -12.01 -1.23
CA TYR A 238 8.70 -11.78 0.21
C TYR A 238 9.83 -12.42 1.06
N GLN A 239 10.34 -13.57 0.62
CA GLN A 239 11.47 -14.24 1.27
C GLN A 239 12.76 -13.46 1.01
N ALA A 240 12.94 -12.97 -0.22
CA ALA A 240 14.07 -12.11 -0.58
C ALA A 240 14.12 -10.86 0.32
N MET A 241 12.99 -10.16 0.47
CA MET A 241 12.91 -9.01 1.36
C MET A 241 13.14 -9.38 2.82
N SER A 242 12.58 -10.50 3.27
CA SER A 242 12.79 -10.97 4.64
C SER A 242 14.26 -11.25 4.92
N ARG A 243 15.01 -11.78 3.95
CA ARG A 243 16.47 -11.95 4.02
C ARG A 243 17.23 -10.64 3.98
N VAL A 244 16.88 -9.70 3.11
CA VAL A 244 17.48 -8.36 3.13
C VAL A 244 17.38 -7.77 4.53
N ILE A 245 16.21 -7.85 5.15
CA ILE A 245 15.96 -7.30 6.48
C ILE A 245 16.73 -8.09 7.55
N SER A 246 16.71 -9.42 7.54
CA SER A 246 17.47 -10.20 8.54
C SER A 246 18.98 -10.01 8.40
N ASP A 247 19.51 -10.05 7.18
CA ASP A 247 20.95 -10.17 6.98
C ASP A 247 21.63 -8.79 7.00
N HIS A 248 20.87 -7.71 6.82
CA HIS A 248 21.42 -6.35 6.73
C HIS A 248 20.77 -5.31 7.65
N PHE A 249 19.67 -5.63 8.31
CA PHE A 249 18.95 -4.73 9.23
C PHE A 249 18.66 -5.36 10.61
N SER A 250 19.24 -6.53 10.95
CA SER A 250 18.93 -7.23 12.21
C SER A 250 20.13 -7.47 13.14
N GLU A 251 21.29 -6.87 12.89
CA GLU A 251 22.43 -6.98 13.82
C GLU A 251 22.23 -6.15 15.11
N ASP A 252 21.26 -5.22 15.14
CA ASP A 252 20.86 -4.47 16.32
C ASP A 252 19.31 -4.54 16.50
N PRO A 253 18.77 -4.94 17.67
CA PRO A 253 17.32 -4.94 17.93
C PRO A 253 16.64 -3.56 17.79
N TYR A 254 17.40 -2.47 17.66
CA TYR A 254 16.88 -1.14 17.32
C TYR A 254 16.74 -0.87 15.80
N ASP A 255 17.27 -1.72 14.92
CA ASP A 255 17.39 -1.50 13.47
C ASP A 255 16.13 -1.90 12.67
N GLU A 256 15.32 -2.86 13.15
CA GLU A 256 14.01 -3.12 12.52
C GLU A 256 13.08 -1.90 12.62
N THR A 257 13.20 -1.12 13.69
CA THR A 257 12.49 0.17 13.81
C THR A 257 12.99 1.16 12.77
N GLU A 258 14.30 1.17 12.49
CA GLU A 258 14.90 2.01 11.46
C GLU A 258 14.42 1.64 10.05
N PHE A 259 14.27 0.34 9.75
CA PHE A 259 13.65 -0.10 8.51
C PHE A 259 12.18 0.34 8.44
N LEU A 260 11.39 0.09 9.50
CA LEU A 260 9.95 0.39 9.52
C LEU A 260 9.64 1.89 9.42
N VAL A 261 10.53 2.79 9.88
CA VAL A 261 10.37 4.23 9.63
C VAL A 261 10.76 4.66 8.22
N ARG A 262 11.41 3.78 7.44
CA ARG A 262 11.83 4.02 6.05
C ARG A 262 10.90 3.41 5.01
N VAL A 263 9.89 2.65 5.44
CA VAL A 263 8.79 2.15 4.60
C VAL A 263 7.45 2.71 5.10
N ARG A 264 6.43 2.77 4.24
CA ARG A 264 5.06 3.15 4.59
C ARG A 264 4.19 1.90 4.65
N GLN A 265 3.32 1.86 5.65
CA GLN A 265 2.25 0.87 5.68
C GLN A 265 1.17 1.30 4.68
N ARG A 266 1.13 0.64 3.51
CA ARG A 266 0.06 0.91 2.54
C ARG A 266 -1.25 0.31 3.03
N MET A 267 -2.24 1.16 3.28
CA MET A 267 -3.60 0.69 3.54
C MET A 267 -4.30 0.42 2.21
N GLU A 268 -4.94 -0.73 2.06
CA GLU A 268 -5.82 -0.96 0.93
C GLU A 268 -7.26 -1.08 1.43
N VAL A 269 -8.19 -0.47 0.70
CA VAL A 269 -9.62 -0.49 1.03
C VAL A 269 -10.32 -1.35 -0.02
N PHE A 270 -11.02 -2.38 0.46
CA PHE A 270 -11.83 -3.25 -0.39
C PHE A 270 -13.28 -3.02 -0.04
N GLU A 271 -14.07 -2.66 -1.05
CA GLU A 271 -15.50 -2.39 -0.92
C GLU A 271 -16.23 -3.01 -2.11
N SER A 272 -17.32 -3.70 -1.82
CA SER A 272 -18.10 -4.40 -2.83
C SER A 272 -19.14 -3.48 -3.47
N ASP A 273 -19.34 -3.60 -4.78
CA ASP A 273 -20.43 -2.91 -5.48
C ASP A 273 -21.80 -3.48 -5.10
N HIS A 274 -22.52 -2.81 -4.21
CA HIS A 274 -23.83 -3.27 -3.75
C HIS A 274 -25.01 -2.51 -4.42
N PRO A 275 -26.19 -3.15 -4.60
CA PRO A 275 -26.55 -4.50 -4.16
C PRO A 275 -26.07 -5.61 -5.12
N HIS A 276 -25.66 -6.74 -4.55
CA HIS A 276 -25.24 -7.93 -5.30
C HIS A 276 -26.40 -8.71 -5.91
N LEU A 277 -26.14 -9.37 -7.03
CA LEU A 277 -27.04 -10.37 -7.61
C LEU A 277 -26.98 -11.68 -6.81
N GLN A 278 -28.02 -12.50 -6.97
CA GLN A 278 -27.99 -13.86 -6.46
C GLN A 278 -26.88 -14.67 -7.17
N ASP A 279 -26.19 -15.53 -6.42
CA ASP A 279 -25.08 -16.37 -6.90
C ASP A 279 -23.92 -15.53 -7.45
N TYR A 280 -23.75 -14.35 -6.87
CA TYR A 280 -22.62 -13.49 -7.17
C TYR A 280 -21.39 -13.99 -6.41
N GLU A 281 -20.33 -14.20 -7.18
CA GLU A 281 -19.01 -14.59 -6.69
C GLU A 281 -18.00 -13.57 -7.17
N GLU A 282 -17.11 -13.17 -6.26
CA GLU A 282 -15.99 -12.28 -6.54
C GLU A 282 -14.76 -12.81 -5.83
N ASP A 283 -13.70 -13.08 -6.58
CA ASP A 283 -12.40 -13.42 -6.06
C ASP A 283 -11.40 -12.30 -6.33
N CYS A 284 -10.58 -11.99 -5.32
CA CYS A 284 -9.61 -10.91 -5.42
C CYS A 284 -8.26 -11.36 -4.84
N ARG A 285 -7.20 -11.08 -5.59
CA ARG A 285 -5.81 -11.23 -5.13
C ARG A 285 -5.37 -9.92 -4.50
N VAL A 286 -4.82 -10.01 -3.30
CA VAL A 286 -4.26 -8.86 -2.58
C VAL A 286 -2.76 -9.04 -2.49
N GLU A 287 -2.02 -8.18 -3.19
CA GLU A 287 -0.56 -8.15 -3.12
C GLU A 287 -0.13 -7.39 -1.88
N CYS A 288 0.74 -8.00 -1.08
CA CYS A 288 1.29 -7.39 0.11
C CYS A 288 2.71 -6.88 -0.15
N PRO A 289 3.15 -5.81 0.52
CA PRO A 289 4.56 -5.43 0.51
C PRO A 289 5.44 -6.60 0.91
N ALA A 290 6.56 -6.78 0.23
CA ALA A 290 7.44 -7.94 0.44
C ALA A 290 7.99 -8.04 1.88
N TRP A 291 8.03 -6.92 2.61
CA TRP A 291 8.47 -6.88 4.01
C TRP A 291 7.39 -7.29 5.02
N ALA A 292 6.13 -7.35 4.58
CA ALA A 292 4.99 -7.68 5.42
C ALA A 292 5.00 -9.17 5.76
N THR A 293 4.73 -9.48 7.03
CA THR A 293 4.60 -10.86 7.52
C THR A 293 3.16 -11.17 7.89
N HIS A 294 2.39 -10.12 8.22
CA HIS A 294 0.99 -10.23 8.55
C HIS A 294 0.22 -9.06 7.91
N VAL A 295 -1.10 -9.22 7.79
CA VAL A 295 -2.04 -8.18 7.41
C VAL A 295 -3.12 -8.10 8.47
N ILE A 296 -3.36 -6.88 8.96
CA ILE A 296 -4.52 -6.57 9.79
C ILE A 296 -5.66 -6.21 8.85
N ILE A 297 -6.72 -7.01 8.87
CA ILE A 297 -7.96 -6.75 8.15
C ILE A 297 -8.99 -6.22 9.13
N THR A 298 -9.51 -5.02 8.88
CA THR A 298 -10.55 -4.40 9.72
C THR A 298 -11.81 -4.18 8.91
N PHE A 299 -12.90 -4.84 9.28
CA PHE A 299 -14.18 -4.63 8.62
C PHE A 299 -14.86 -3.37 9.15
N ASP A 300 -15.47 -2.62 8.24
CA ASP A 300 -16.38 -1.55 8.57
C ASP A 300 -17.55 -2.10 9.40
N SER A 301 -17.92 -1.37 10.46
CA SER A 301 -19.03 -1.74 11.34
C SER A 301 -20.41 -1.76 10.64
N ARG A 302 -20.51 -1.15 9.46
CA ARG A 302 -21.67 -1.10 8.56
C ARG A 302 -21.71 -2.28 7.60
N SER A 303 -20.58 -2.98 7.39
CA SER A 303 -20.52 -4.20 6.60
C SER A 303 -21.49 -5.23 7.18
N ALA A 304 -22.50 -5.56 6.39
CA ALA A 304 -23.54 -6.50 6.74
C ALA A 304 -23.64 -7.46 5.57
N LEU A 305 -23.55 -8.77 5.83
CA LEU A 305 -23.77 -9.77 4.80
C LEU A 305 -25.19 -10.33 4.93
N ALA A 306 -25.79 -10.67 3.79
CA ALA A 306 -27.05 -11.40 3.80
C ALA A 306 -26.85 -12.83 4.35
N PRO A 307 -27.90 -13.48 4.88
CA PRO A 307 -27.82 -14.89 5.25
C PRO A 307 -27.32 -15.73 4.07
N GLY A 308 -26.32 -16.59 4.29
CA GLY A 308 -25.75 -17.41 3.23
C GLY A 308 -24.75 -16.69 2.31
N ALA A 309 -24.45 -15.41 2.57
CA ALA A 309 -23.31 -14.72 1.98
C ALA A 309 -22.12 -14.70 2.97
N ASP A 310 -20.90 -14.81 2.45
CA ASP A 310 -19.67 -14.76 3.25
C ASP A 310 -18.51 -14.10 2.50
N VAL A 311 -17.55 -13.56 3.24
CA VAL A 311 -16.22 -13.17 2.73
C VAL A 311 -15.21 -14.12 3.36
N ILE A 312 -14.56 -14.93 2.55
CA ILE A 312 -13.63 -15.99 2.97
C ILE A 312 -12.22 -15.61 2.51
N PHE A 313 -11.24 -15.79 3.38
CA PHE A 313 -9.83 -15.50 3.10
C PHE A 313 -9.04 -16.79 2.88
N TYR A 314 -8.02 -16.71 2.05
CA TYR A 314 -7.16 -17.83 1.66
C TYR A 314 -5.70 -17.38 1.51
N ASN A 315 -4.76 -18.26 1.84
CA ASN A 315 -3.33 -18.05 1.61
C ASN A 315 -2.86 -18.59 0.25
N THR A 316 -3.80 -19.00 -0.61
CA THR A 316 -3.53 -19.67 -1.88
C THR A 316 -4.59 -19.28 -2.88
N SER A 317 -4.24 -19.31 -4.17
CA SER A 317 -5.17 -19.19 -5.29
C SER A 317 -6.11 -20.39 -5.45
N THR A 318 -5.96 -21.43 -4.62
CA THR A 318 -6.85 -22.60 -4.63
C THR A 318 -7.98 -22.44 -3.61
N PHE A 319 -9.09 -21.87 -4.08
CA PHE A 319 -10.32 -21.62 -3.31
C PHE A 319 -11.03 -22.92 -2.94
N THR A 320 -10.63 -23.50 -1.82
CA THR A 320 -11.36 -24.62 -1.21
C THR A 320 -11.62 -24.29 0.23
N ARG A 321 -12.79 -24.64 0.77
CA ARG A 321 -13.11 -24.38 2.18
C ARG A 321 -12.09 -25.00 3.16
N SER A 322 -11.41 -26.08 2.76
CA SER A 322 -10.31 -26.66 3.52
C SER A 322 -9.06 -25.79 3.60
N ASN A 323 -8.88 -24.87 2.65
CA ASN A 323 -7.77 -23.91 2.59
C ASN A 323 -8.16 -22.53 3.16
N ALA A 324 -9.40 -22.35 3.60
CA ALA A 324 -9.86 -21.10 4.18
C ALA A 324 -9.13 -20.83 5.50
N ILE A 325 -8.55 -19.63 5.62
CA ILE A 325 -7.82 -19.20 6.83
C ILE A 325 -8.67 -18.32 7.75
N GLY A 326 -9.80 -17.81 7.25
CA GLY A 326 -10.76 -17.03 8.01
C GLY A 326 -12.00 -16.71 7.18
N SER A 327 -13.10 -16.34 7.85
CA SER A 327 -14.30 -15.85 7.16
C SER A 327 -15.03 -14.79 7.97
N LEU A 328 -15.72 -13.87 7.30
CA LEU A 328 -16.47 -12.79 7.96
C LEU A 328 -17.56 -13.32 8.91
N ALA A 329 -18.17 -14.46 8.56
CA ALA A 329 -19.14 -15.14 9.40
C ALA A 329 -18.52 -15.72 10.69
N SER A 330 -17.21 -15.97 10.70
CA SER A 330 -16.49 -16.63 11.80
C SER A 330 -16.00 -15.66 12.90
N PHE A 331 -16.16 -14.34 12.75
CA PHE A 331 -15.68 -13.37 13.74
C PHE A 331 -16.62 -13.18 14.93
N GLU A 332 -16.09 -13.38 16.13
CA GLU A 332 -16.73 -12.95 17.38
C GLU A 332 -16.66 -11.42 17.56
N TYR A 333 -17.74 -10.82 18.08
CA TYR A 333 -17.84 -9.37 18.28
C TYR A 333 -16.93 -8.89 19.41
N HIS A 334 -15.71 -8.46 19.09
CA HIS A 334 -14.90 -7.67 20.00
C HIS A 334 -15.11 -6.18 19.70
N VAL A 335 -15.63 -5.42 20.68
CA VAL A 335 -15.58 -3.95 20.78
C VAL A 335 -15.69 -3.21 19.43
N SER A 336 -16.91 -3.12 18.89
CA SER A 336 -17.31 -2.27 17.74
C SER A 336 -16.68 -2.48 16.35
N ARG A 337 -15.55 -3.19 16.20
CA ARG A 337 -14.90 -3.48 14.90
C ARG A 337 -14.53 -4.95 14.77
N LYS A 338 -14.74 -5.57 13.61
CA LYS A 338 -14.27 -6.94 13.36
C LYS A 338 -12.85 -6.86 12.81
N VAL A 339 -11.90 -7.48 13.50
CA VAL A 339 -10.48 -7.48 13.12
C VAL A 339 -10.01 -8.90 12.92
N LEU A 340 -9.25 -9.13 11.85
CA LEU A 340 -8.57 -10.37 11.51
C LEU A 340 -7.09 -10.07 11.32
N VAL A 341 -6.23 -10.95 11.82
CA VAL A 341 -4.79 -10.90 11.54
C VAL A 341 -4.44 -12.14 10.74
N LEU A 342 -3.99 -11.93 9.51
CA LEU A 342 -3.56 -12.99 8.61
C LEU A 342 -2.05 -13.00 8.53
N GLN A 343 -1.43 -14.17 8.67
CA GLN A 343 -0.05 -14.36 8.25
C GLN A 343 -0.02 -14.44 6.72
N VAL A 344 0.84 -13.64 6.09
CA VAL A 344 0.93 -13.54 4.62
C VAL A 344 2.35 -13.82 4.13
N GLU A 345 2.43 -14.35 2.93
CA GLU A 345 3.68 -14.68 2.24
C GLU A 345 3.78 -13.88 0.93
N GLY A 346 3.66 -12.56 1.05
CA GLY A 346 3.68 -11.62 -0.08
C GLY A 346 2.33 -11.43 -0.77
N GLU A 347 1.37 -12.33 -0.58
CA GLU A 347 0.00 -12.18 -1.07
C GLU A 347 -0.99 -12.98 -0.23
N PHE A 348 -2.27 -12.64 -0.38
CA PHE A 348 -3.39 -13.48 0.02
C PHE A 348 -4.55 -13.30 -0.96
N TRP A 349 -5.58 -14.11 -0.81
CA TRP A 349 -6.79 -14.04 -1.61
C TRP A 349 -8.00 -13.92 -0.71
N PHE A 350 -9.04 -13.26 -1.21
CA PHE A 350 -10.36 -13.35 -0.61
C PHE A 350 -11.42 -13.63 -1.66
N GLU A 351 -12.49 -14.25 -1.23
CA GLU A 351 -13.63 -14.61 -2.04
C GLU A 351 -14.90 -14.12 -1.34
N PHE A 352 -15.72 -13.37 -2.03
CA PHE A 352 -17.09 -13.10 -1.63
C PHE A 352 -18.01 -14.08 -2.37
N THR A 353 -18.92 -14.72 -1.64
CA THR A 353 -19.94 -15.62 -2.21
C THR A 353 -21.32 -15.27 -1.68
N SER A 354 -22.36 -15.38 -2.53
CA SER A 354 -23.76 -15.32 -2.11
C SER A 354 -24.49 -16.62 -2.51
N SER A 355 -25.18 -17.29 -1.57
CA SER A 355 -25.77 -18.61 -1.84
C SER A 355 -27.14 -18.58 -2.56
N GLU A 356 -27.46 -19.66 -3.29
CA GLU A 356 -28.75 -19.87 -3.97
C GLU A 356 -29.97 -19.92 -3.02
N GLU A 357 -29.77 -20.33 -1.76
CA GLU A 357 -30.87 -20.50 -0.80
C GLU A 357 -31.45 -19.16 -0.30
N THR A 358 -30.81 -18.06 -0.65
CA THR A 358 -31.14 -16.71 -0.19
C THR A 358 -32.32 -16.11 -0.98
N LYS A 359 -33.55 -16.46 -0.61
CA LYS A 359 -34.76 -15.86 -1.23
C LYS A 359 -34.86 -14.36 -0.93
N PHE A 360 -34.82 -13.54 -1.99
CA PHE A 360 -35.20 -12.12 -2.07
C PHE A 360 -34.98 -11.26 -0.80
N GLY A 361 -33.92 -10.47 -0.81
CA GLY A 361 -33.68 -9.36 0.10
C GLY A 361 -32.45 -8.60 -0.37
N ARG A 362 -32.43 -7.27 -0.27
CA ARG A 362 -31.29 -6.42 -0.64
C ARG A 362 -30.01 -7.03 -0.06
N GLN A 363 -29.11 -7.56 -0.88
CA GLN A 363 -27.90 -8.22 -0.40
C GLN A 363 -26.87 -7.13 -0.09
N TRP A 364 -26.45 -7.04 1.16
CA TRP A 364 -25.58 -5.96 1.62
C TRP A 364 -24.11 -6.39 1.50
N GLY A 365 -23.27 -5.39 1.25
CA GLY A 365 -21.89 -5.55 0.84
C GLY A 365 -20.90 -5.67 1.99
N TYR A 366 -19.64 -5.85 1.61
CA TYR A 366 -18.51 -5.74 2.51
C TYR A 366 -17.74 -4.45 2.21
N ARG A 367 -17.21 -3.86 3.28
CA ARG A 367 -16.10 -2.92 3.25
C ARG A 367 -15.10 -3.35 4.34
N PHE A 368 -13.85 -3.49 3.98
CA PHE A 368 -12.76 -3.71 4.93
C PHE A 368 -11.48 -3.02 4.48
N THR A 369 -10.62 -2.70 5.45
CA THR A 369 -9.28 -2.20 5.20
C THR A 369 -8.26 -3.28 5.48
N CYS A 370 -7.18 -3.30 4.70
CA CYS A 370 -6.04 -4.18 4.85
C CYS A 370 -4.81 -3.33 5.17
N VAL A 371 -4.14 -3.61 6.29
CA VAL A 371 -2.92 -2.92 6.70
C VAL A 371 -1.80 -3.94 6.89
N PRO A 372 -0.78 -3.97 6.03
CA PRO A 372 0.37 -4.85 6.16
C PRO A 372 1.24 -4.42 7.35
N ILE A 373 1.70 -5.41 8.11
CA ILE A 373 2.52 -5.24 9.30
C ILE A 373 3.64 -6.29 9.38
N ARG A 374 4.64 -6.01 10.20
CA ARG A 374 5.75 -6.93 10.49
C ARG A 374 5.67 -7.41 11.95
N SER A 375 5.78 -8.72 12.16
CA SER A 375 5.29 -9.42 13.36
C SER A 375 6.08 -9.21 14.65
N SER A 376 7.26 -8.59 14.61
CA SER A 376 7.96 -8.21 15.85
C SER A 376 7.13 -7.26 16.74
N VAL A 377 6.06 -6.68 16.18
CA VAL A 377 5.11 -5.77 16.83
C VAL A 377 3.92 -6.48 17.50
N VAL A 378 3.69 -7.78 17.25
CA VAL A 378 2.45 -8.50 17.68
C VAL A 378 2.67 -9.48 18.85
N ALA A 379 3.90 -9.54 19.40
CA ALA A 379 4.23 -10.43 20.53
C ALA A 379 3.79 -9.90 21.89
#